data_AF-Q6PPF2-F1
#
_entry.id   AF-Q6PPF2-F1
#
_cell.length_a   1.000
_cell.length_b   1.000
_cell.length_c   1.000
_cell.angle_alpha   90.00
_cell.angle_beta   90.00
_cell.angle_gamma   90.00
#
_symmetry.space_group_name_H-M   'P 1'
#
loop_
_entity.id
_entity.type
_entity.pdbx_description
1 polymer ?
#
loop_
_entity_poly.entity_id
_entity_poly.type
_entity_poly.pdbx_seq_one_letter_code
_entity_poly.pdbx_strand_id
1 'polypeptide(L)'
;MQVTDGSGCKWVLSREIISNGDTLSFGTTPAMPCPASGFGEGNFEKISWKAVGTYRGDNWSRVYVHPSGLIFNKVYEPAVKDKAVSYLTADAGQATFLVGEIPSRQMKVYLAFTRGSYGVLRPFGSDPYYVAVTPDESFALDAAKYKEAALEIFDLIKTTSPTTTDVADLLIVKDISAITNNMWGNDAQKITRNRIGINRQGLFFDVRDGANWGGSSVRSSACVRRAGVNRNWAVQREEQRVREARRRQQELASVHTRVLERYQQLQDGMSEFKGRETEALAQMAGIKVRFASPLEQQNPATSARVVPMMVHVTGKQGDFYAIDFPSKGRLVADEEYSEGWYVAQVANATPYYPLDDGRAVPTYRAYNAGEPQACKQDKCADLVSFGAVLAKEFPNAGIDFSWTPEVSQKYVNDWNNASAMVQ
;
A
#
# COMPACT_ATOMS: atom_id res chain seq x y z
N MET A 1 27.28 -0.34 -20.71
CA MET A 1 28.11 0.82 -21.15
C MET A 1 28.50 0.59 -22.59
N GLN A 2 28.44 1.61 -23.45
CA GLN A 2 28.94 1.51 -24.82
C GLN A 2 30.41 1.96 -24.85
N VAL A 3 31.28 1.15 -25.45
CA VAL A 3 32.70 1.47 -25.61
C VAL A 3 33.08 1.36 -27.08
N THR A 4 33.88 2.31 -27.57
CA THR A 4 34.41 2.29 -28.94
C THR A 4 35.83 1.75 -28.90
N ASP A 5 36.14 0.77 -29.75
CA ASP A 5 37.48 0.21 -29.85
C ASP A 5 38.41 1.02 -30.76
N GLY A 6 39.69 0.64 -30.80
CA GLY A 6 40.69 1.29 -31.67
C GLY A 6 40.41 1.20 -33.18
N SER A 7 39.44 0.39 -33.63
CA SER A 7 38.97 0.34 -35.02
C SER A 7 37.69 1.14 -35.26
N GLY A 8 37.11 1.74 -34.23
CA GLY A 8 35.88 2.53 -34.32
C GLY A 8 34.58 1.74 -34.09
N CYS A 9 34.66 0.45 -33.74
CA CYS A 9 33.47 -0.38 -33.49
C CYS A 9 32.95 -0.13 -32.07
N LYS A 10 31.63 -0.03 -31.92
CA LYS A 10 30.95 0.06 -30.62
C LYS A 10 30.63 -1.33 -30.06
N TRP A 11 30.87 -1.49 -28.77
CA TRP A 11 30.63 -2.71 -27.99
C TRP A 11 29.83 -2.40 -26.73
N VAL A 12 28.96 -3.31 -26.30
CA VAL A 12 28.13 -3.12 -25.09
C VAL A 12 28.63 -3.99 -23.93
N LEU A 13 29.26 -3.34 -22.95
CA LEU A 13 30.01 -3.99 -21.87
C LEU A 13 29.44 -3.66 -20.48
N SER A 14 29.86 -4.39 -19.43
CA SER A 14 29.41 -4.11 -18.05
C SER A 14 30.03 -2.86 -17.50
N ARG A 15 29.23 -2.09 -16.75
CA ARG A 15 29.71 -0.93 -16.01
C ARG A 15 30.68 -1.32 -14.90
N GLU A 16 30.65 -2.57 -14.45
CA GLU A 16 31.49 -3.07 -13.35
C GLU A 16 32.93 -3.41 -13.77
N ILE A 17 33.19 -3.54 -15.07
CA ILE A 17 34.48 -4.04 -15.57
C ILE A 17 35.42 -2.88 -15.95
N ILE A 18 34.86 -1.72 -16.31
CA ILE A 18 35.58 -0.66 -17.03
C ILE A 18 35.15 0.69 -16.51
N SER A 19 36.13 1.54 -16.19
CA SER A 19 35.88 2.90 -15.70
C SER A 19 35.60 3.85 -16.87
N ASN A 20 34.87 4.95 -16.63
CA ASN A 20 34.67 5.99 -17.64
C ASN A 20 36.03 6.52 -18.12
N GLY A 21 36.36 6.33 -19.41
CA GLY A 21 37.59 6.83 -20.03
C GLY A 21 38.63 5.75 -20.40
N ASP A 22 38.43 4.49 -20.01
CA ASP A 22 39.31 3.38 -20.43
C ASP A 22 39.20 3.15 -21.96
N THR A 23 40.34 3.08 -22.65
CA THR A 23 40.42 2.72 -24.07
C THR A 23 40.61 1.21 -24.22
N LEU A 24 39.80 0.57 -25.05
CA LEU A 24 39.85 -0.88 -25.28
C LEU A 24 40.34 -1.21 -26.68
N SER A 25 41.14 -2.27 -26.77
CA SER A 25 41.50 -2.91 -28.03
C SER A 25 40.81 -4.25 -28.11
N PHE A 26 40.14 -4.53 -29.23
CA PHE A 26 39.57 -5.84 -29.54
C PHE A 26 40.38 -6.49 -30.68
N GLY A 27 40.60 -7.80 -30.57
CA GLY A 27 41.21 -8.62 -31.61
C GLY A 27 40.28 -9.80 -31.93
N THR A 28 39.84 -9.91 -33.18
CA THR A 28 38.83 -10.88 -33.63
C THR A 28 39.41 -11.87 -34.64
N THR A 29 38.88 -13.09 -34.66
CA THR A 29 39.18 -14.11 -35.67
C THR A 29 37.87 -14.78 -36.09
N PRO A 30 37.45 -14.67 -37.37
CA PRO A 30 38.08 -13.89 -38.44
C PRO A 30 38.09 -12.39 -38.13
N ALA A 31 39.01 -11.65 -38.76
CA ALA A 31 39.04 -10.19 -38.67
C ALA A 31 37.76 -9.64 -39.31
N MET A 32 36.96 -8.90 -38.56
CA MET A 32 35.70 -8.36 -39.05
C MET A 32 35.74 -6.83 -38.96
N PRO A 33 35.61 -6.12 -40.09
CA PRO A 33 35.46 -4.67 -40.07
C PRO A 33 34.08 -4.32 -39.54
N CYS A 34 33.97 -3.21 -38.80
CA CYS A 34 32.70 -2.76 -38.22
C CYS A 34 31.60 -2.70 -39.29
N PRO A 35 30.45 -3.36 -39.10
CA PRO A 35 29.30 -3.20 -39.98
C PRO A 35 28.80 -1.75 -39.99
N ALA A 36 28.03 -1.37 -41.01
CA ALA A 36 27.50 -0.01 -41.18
C ALA A 36 26.66 0.51 -39.98
N SER A 37 26.16 -0.41 -39.14
CA SER A 37 25.49 -0.10 -37.87
C SER A 37 26.40 0.54 -36.82
N GLY A 38 27.73 0.44 -36.99
CA GLY A 38 28.73 0.94 -36.06
C GLY A 38 28.95 0.06 -34.82
N PHE A 39 28.24 -1.06 -34.69
CA PHE A 39 28.44 -2.04 -33.62
C PHE A 39 29.19 -3.27 -34.15
N GLY A 40 30.05 -3.89 -33.34
CA GLY A 40 30.57 -5.22 -33.66
C GLY A 40 29.41 -6.21 -33.77
N GLU A 41 29.36 -7.02 -34.84
CA GLU A 41 28.31 -8.00 -35.09
C GLU A 41 28.91 -9.17 -35.86
N GLY A 42 28.55 -10.41 -35.53
CA GLY A 42 28.91 -11.57 -36.33
C GLY A 42 29.39 -12.78 -35.53
N ASN A 43 30.00 -13.71 -36.24
CA ASN A 43 30.47 -14.99 -35.71
C ASN A 43 31.98 -15.03 -35.63
N PHE A 44 32.49 -15.36 -34.45
CA PHE A 44 33.92 -15.32 -34.16
C PHE A 44 34.40 -16.63 -33.54
N GLU A 45 35.46 -17.19 -34.11
CA GLU A 45 36.19 -18.31 -33.53
C GLU A 45 36.92 -17.86 -32.26
N LYS A 46 37.46 -16.64 -32.27
CA LYS A 46 38.13 -16.03 -31.12
C LYS A 46 37.89 -14.53 -31.09
N ILE A 47 37.58 -14.01 -29.90
CA ILE A 47 37.59 -12.58 -29.60
C ILE A 47 38.49 -12.39 -28.40
N SER A 48 39.39 -11.42 -28.48
CA SER A 48 40.23 -10.98 -27.36
C SER A 48 39.99 -9.51 -27.12
N TRP A 49 40.05 -9.08 -25.86
CA TRP A 49 40.00 -7.68 -25.49
C TRP A 49 41.12 -7.35 -24.51
N LYS A 50 41.58 -6.09 -24.55
CA LYS A 50 42.57 -5.56 -23.64
C LYS A 50 42.28 -4.10 -23.33
N ALA A 51 42.35 -3.73 -22.05
CA ALA A 51 42.39 -2.33 -21.66
C ALA A 51 43.81 -1.78 -21.88
N VAL A 52 43.92 -0.81 -22.80
CA VAL A 52 45.20 -0.24 -23.24
C VAL A 52 45.93 0.35 -22.03
N GLY A 53 47.24 0.10 -21.94
CA GLY A 53 48.06 0.57 -20.82
C GLY A 53 47.91 -0.22 -19.52
N THR A 54 47.13 -1.33 -19.50
CA THR A 54 46.98 -2.20 -18.32
C THR A 54 47.22 -3.68 -18.64
N TYR A 55 47.33 -4.51 -17.61
CA TYR A 55 47.36 -5.97 -17.73
C TYR A 55 45.96 -6.60 -17.86
N ARG A 56 44.89 -5.80 -17.79
CA ARG A 56 43.51 -6.28 -17.85
C ARG A 56 43.12 -6.64 -19.28
N GLY A 57 42.61 -7.85 -19.47
CA GLY A 57 42.13 -8.35 -20.75
C GLY A 57 41.68 -9.80 -20.62
N ASP A 58 40.97 -10.30 -21.63
CA ASP A 58 40.53 -11.69 -21.70
C ASP A 58 40.43 -12.14 -23.15
N ASN A 59 40.29 -13.45 -23.35
CA ASN A 59 39.91 -14.02 -24.63
C ASN A 59 38.78 -15.02 -24.48
N TRP A 60 37.96 -15.09 -25.51
CA TRP A 60 36.82 -15.98 -25.58
C TRP A 60 36.82 -16.66 -26.93
N SER A 61 36.42 -17.92 -26.93
CA SER A 61 36.35 -18.75 -28.13
C SER A 61 34.90 -19.07 -28.45
N ARG A 62 34.57 -19.23 -29.73
CA ARG A 62 33.23 -19.58 -30.22
C ARG A 62 32.16 -18.64 -29.69
N VAL A 63 32.19 -17.42 -30.21
CA VAL A 63 31.35 -16.31 -29.74
C VAL A 63 30.47 -15.82 -30.88
N TYR A 64 29.24 -15.45 -30.55
CA TYR A 64 28.35 -14.71 -31.42
C TYR A 64 28.16 -13.30 -30.87
N VAL A 65 28.32 -12.28 -31.71
CA VAL A 65 28.06 -10.89 -31.36
C VAL A 65 26.78 -10.44 -32.04
N HIS A 66 25.79 -10.09 -31.23
CA HIS A 66 24.48 -9.63 -31.67
C HIS A 66 24.57 -8.21 -32.28
N PRO A 67 23.70 -7.82 -33.23
CA PRO A 67 23.65 -6.46 -33.81
C PRO A 67 23.62 -5.29 -32.81
N SER A 68 23.26 -5.55 -31.55
CA SER A 68 23.32 -4.57 -30.45
C SER A 68 24.70 -4.41 -29.81
N GLY A 69 25.72 -5.11 -30.30
CA GLY A 69 27.07 -5.16 -29.71
C GLY A 69 27.16 -5.99 -28.42
N LEU A 70 26.14 -6.79 -28.10
CA LEU A 70 26.17 -7.75 -26.99
C LEU A 70 26.83 -9.05 -27.42
N ILE A 71 27.63 -9.63 -26.52
CA ILE A 71 28.48 -10.79 -26.80
C ILE A 71 27.88 -12.04 -26.13
N PHE A 72 27.62 -13.10 -26.90
CA PHE A 72 27.01 -14.35 -26.44
C PHE A 72 27.91 -15.54 -26.75
N ASN A 73 27.85 -16.59 -25.92
CA ASN A 73 28.39 -17.89 -26.32
C ASN A 73 27.69 -18.36 -27.60
N LYS A 74 28.44 -18.93 -28.55
CA LYS A 74 27.92 -19.38 -29.85
C LYS A 74 26.76 -20.36 -29.74
N VAL A 75 26.69 -21.15 -28.67
CA VAL A 75 25.58 -22.09 -28.40
C VAL A 75 24.22 -21.38 -28.33
N TYR A 76 24.19 -20.10 -27.94
CA TYR A 76 22.95 -19.32 -27.82
C TYR A 76 22.62 -18.49 -29.06
N GLU A 77 23.44 -18.52 -30.12
CA GLU A 77 23.15 -17.81 -31.39
C GLU A 77 21.73 -18.10 -31.90
N PRO A 78 21.25 -19.37 -31.98
CA PRO A 78 19.90 -19.62 -32.49
C PRO A 78 18.78 -19.01 -31.63
N ALA A 79 19.06 -18.72 -30.35
CA ALA A 79 18.09 -18.16 -29.43
C ALA A 79 17.96 -16.63 -29.54
N VAL A 80 19.03 -15.94 -29.97
CA VAL A 80 19.11 -14.46 -30.00
C VAL A 80 19.20 -13.88 -31.41
N LYS A 81 19.61 -14.68 -32.40
CA LYS A 81 19.74 -14.24 -33.79
C LYS A 81 18.38 -13.78 -34.31
N ASP A 82 18.38 -12.67 -35.06
CA ASP A 82 17.21 -12.04 -35.66
C ASP A 82 16.16 -11.52 -34.65
N LYS A 83 16.50 -11.41 -33.36
CA LYS A 83 15.60 -10.87 -32.32
C LYS A 83 16.13 -9.55 -31.77
N ALA A 84 15.26 -8.54 -31.67
CA ALA A 84 15.64 -7.29 -31.03
C ALA A 84 15.82 -7.47 -29.51
N VAL A 85 16.78 -6.74 -28.94
CA VAL A 85 16.91 -6.62 -27.48
C VAL A 85 15.74 -5.77 -26.97
N SER A 86 14.89 -6.37 -26.14
CA SER A 86 13.71 -5.70 -25.59
C SER A 86 14.03 -4.89 -24.34
N TYR A 87 14.91 -5.41 -23.50
CA TYR A 87 15.36 -4.74 -22.29
C TYR A 87 16.80 -5.11 -21.98
N LEU A 88 17.55 -4.14 -21.47
CA LEU A 88 18.92 -4.30 -20.99
C LEU A 88 19.02 -3.59 -19.65
N THR A 89 19.48 -4.29 -18.62
CA THR A 89 19.66 -3.68 -17.29
C THR A 89 20.69 -2.54 -17.34
N ALA A 90 20.64 -1.63 -16.36
CA ALA A 90 21.50 -0.43 -16.36
C ALA A 90 23.02 -0.75 -16.36
N ASP A 91 23.40 -1.84 -15.69
CA ASP A 91 24.75 -2.42 -15.68
C ASP A 91 25.05 -3.28 -16.92
N ALA A 92 24.06 -3.52 -17.77
CA ALA A 92 24.04 -4.42 -18.91
C ALA A 92 24.32 -5.90 -18.55
N GLY A 93 24.19 -6.29 -17.28
CA GLY A 93 24.40 -7.67 -16.80
C GLY A 93 23.30 -8.65 -17.22
N GLN A 94 22.13 -8.14 -17.58
CA GLN A 94 20.98 -8.91 -18.04
C GLN A 94 20.39 -8.29 -19.30
N ALA A 95 20.12 -9.14 -20.28
CA ALA A 95 19.47 -8.75 -21.53
C ALA A 95 18.26 -9.66 -21.79
N THR A 96 17.18 -9.10 -22.30
CA THR A 96 15.99 -9.86 -22.69
C THR A 96 15.64 -9.69 -24.15
N PHE A 97 15.05 -10.75 -24.69
CA PHE A 97 14.55 -10.83 -26.05
C PHE A 97 13.09 -11.25 -25.99
N LEU A 98 12.21 -10.47 -26.62
CA LEU A 98 10.80 -10.81 -26.71
C LEU A 98 10.64 -12.08 -27.56
N VAL A 99 9.91 -13.05 -27.00
CA VAL A 99 9.57 -14.31 -27.65
C VAL A 99 8.17 -14.23 -28.25
N GLY A 100 7.26 -13.55 -27.57
CA GLY A 100 5.89 -13.35 -28.03
C GLY A 100 4.99 -12.83 -26.92
N GLU A 101 3.69 -12.79 -27.20
CA GLU A 101 2.67 -12.29 -26.29
C GLU A 101 1.54 -13.33 -26.16
N ILE A 102 0.90 -13.36 -24.98
CA ILE A 102 -0.30 -14.16 -24.70
C ILE A 102 -1.41 -13.16 -24.37
N PRO A 103 -2.20 -12.71 -25.36
CA PRO A 103 -3.16 -11.62 -25.20
C PRO A 103 -4.25 -11.89 -24.17
N SER A 104 -4.73 -13.14 -24.09
CA SER A 104 -5.74 -13.58 -23.11
C SER A 104 -5.34 -13.35 -21.66
N ARG A 105 -4.03 -13.24 -21.38
CA ARG A 105 -3.45 -13.02 -20.05
C ARG A 105 -2.72 -11.69 -19.92
N GLN A 106 -2.77 -10.85 -20.97
CA GLN A 106 -2.00 -9.61 -21.06
C GLN A 106 -0.50 -9.82 -20.76
N MET A 107 0.04 -10.97 -21.18
CA MET A 107 1.40 -11.38 -20.85
C MET A 107 2.34 -11.16 -22.03
N LYS A 108 3.52 -10.59 -21.76
CA LYS A 108 4.65 -10.59 -22.69
C LYS A 108 5.71 -11.56 -22.20
N VAL A 109 6.18 -12.45 -23.07
CA VAL A 109 7.12 -13.52 -22.72
C VAL A 109 8.49 -13.23 -23.34
N TYR A 110 9.53 -13.36 -22.53
CA TYR A 110 10.90 -13.05 -22.88
C TYR A 110 11.83 -14.21 -22.52
N LEU A 111 12.90 -14.34 -23.32
CA LEU A 111 14.09 -15.06 -22.91
C LEU A 111 15.06 -14.06 -22.30
N ALA A 112 15.52 -14.36 -21.09
CA ALA A 112 16.47 -13.53 -20.38
C ALA A 112 17.81 -14.24 -20.25
N PHE A 113 18.88 -13.49 -20.51
CA PHE A 113 20.25 -13.97 -20.42
C PHE A 113 20.97 -13.18 -19.34
N THR A 114 21.72 -13.89 -18.51
CA THR A 114 22.63 -13.28 -17.53
C THR A 114 24.07 -13.46 -17.98
N ARG A 115 24.90 -12.48 -17.64
CA ARG A 115 26.36 -12.64 -17.66
C ARG A 115 26.91 -12.52 -16.24
N GLY A 116 27.99 -13.24 -15.96
CA GLY A 116 28.68 -13.14 -14.66
C GLY A 116 29.31 -11.76 -14.46
N SER A 117 29.29 -11.27 -13.21
CA SER A 117 29.79 -9.94 -12.79
C SER A 117 31.21 -9.94 -12.18
N TYR A 118 31.87 -11.10 -12.07
CA TYR A 118 33.16 -11.20 -11.38
C TYR A 118 34.34 -10.64 -12.19
N GLY A 119 34.56 -9.33 -12.13
CA GLY A 119 35.82 -8.63 -12.42
C GLY A 119 36.39 -8.76 -13.84
N VAL A 120 35.71 -9.49 -14.73
CA VAL A 120 36.15 -9.81 -16.09
C VAL A 120 34.93 -9.73 -17.01
N LEU A 121 35.12 -9.16 -18.20
CA LEU A 121 34.12 -9.18 -19.25
C LEU A 121 33.90 -10.62 -19.70
N ARG A 122 32.66 -11.10 -19.58
CA ARG A 122 32.26 -12.42 -20.07
C ARG A 122 31.11 -12.28 -21.05
N PRO A 123 31.09 -13.10 -22.10
CA PRO A 123 29.90 -13.29 -22.90
C PRO A 123 28.72 -13.71 -22.01
N PHE A 124 27.50 -13.44 -22.46
CA PHE A 124 26.30 -14.10 -21.96
C PHE A 124 26.46 -15.60 -22.20
N GLY A 125 26.69 -16.32 -21.11
CA GLY A 125 27.13 -17.71 -21.13
C GLY A 125 26.42 -18.61 -20.13
N SER A 126 25.53 -18.04 -19.31
CA SER A 126 24.64 -18.81 -18.45
C SER A 126 23.40 -19.23 -19.24
N ASP A 127 22.82 -20.37 -18.84
CA ASP A 127 21.57 -20.84 -19.44
C ASP A 127 20.49 -19.77 -19.31
N PRO A 128 19.73 -19.51 -20.40
CA PRO A 128 18.67 -18.53 -20.35
C PRO A 128 17.58 -18.99 -19.39
N TYR A 129 16.88 -18.01 -18.82
CA TYR A 129 15.69 -18.23 -18.02
C TYR A 129 14.51 -17.50 -18.66
N TYR A 130 13.31 -17.91 -18.27
CA TYR A 130 12.07 -17.44 -18.85
C TYR A 130 11.49 -16.31 -18.00
N VAL A 131 11.05 -15.25 -18.66
CA VAL A 131 10.41 -14.11 -17.99
C VAL A 131 9.07 -13.84 -18.64
N ALA A 132 8.01 -13.78 -17.84
CA ALA A 132 6.71 -13.28 -18.29
C ALA A 132 6.37 -11.99 -17.55
N VAL A 133 5.88 -10.99 -18.28
CA VAL A 133 5.48 -9.68 -17.73
C VAL A 133 3.97 -9.53 -17.89
N THR A 134 3.25 -9.33 -16.80
CA THR A 134 1.80 -9.03 -16.80
C THR A 134 1.39 -8.20 -15.59
N PRO A 135 0.45 -7.25 -15.74
CA PRO A 135 -0.12 -6.56 -14.59
C PRO A 135 -1.06 -7.43 -13.75
N ASP A 136 -1.63 -8.50 -14.33
CA ASP A 136 -2.59 -9.39 -13.66
C ASP A 136 -1.85 -10.45 -12.85
N GLU A 137 -2.08 -10.48 -11.52
CA GLU A 137 -1.53 -11.50 -10.63
C GLU A 137 -2.59 -12.46 -10.08
N SER A 138 -3.86 -12.30 -10.47
CA SER A 138 -4.98 -13.11 -9.95
C SER A 138 -4.84 -14.59 -10.28
N PHE A 139 -4.28 -14.92 -11.45
CA PHE A 139 -4.00 -16.29 -11.87
C PHE A 139 -3.01 -17.00 -10.94
N ALA A 140 -2.15 -16.27 -10.23
CA ALA A 140 -1.18 -16.83 -9.31
C ALA A 140 -1.80 -17.23 -7.96
N LEU A 141 -3.02 -16.80 -7.64
CA LEU A 141 -3.72 -17.17 -6.41
C LEU A 141 -4.32 -18.58 -6.48
N ASP A 142 -4.51 -19.11 -7.68
CA ASP A 142 -5.07 -20.44 -7.95
C ASP A 142 -4.00 -21.34 -8.60
N ALA A 143 -3.73 -22.49 -8.00
CA ALA A 143 -2.67 -23.38 -8.46
C ALA A 143 -2.95 -23.98 -9.86
N ALA A 144 -4.21 -24.23 -10.21
CA ALA A 144 -4.58 -24.75 -11.52
C ALA A 144 -4.40 -23.66 -12.59
N LYS A 145 -4.91 -22.45 -12.34
CA LYS A 145 -4.73 -21.30 -13.24
C LYS A 145 -3.26 -20.91 -13.40
N TYR A 146 -2.47 -21.01 -12.34
CA TYR A 146 -1.03 -20.80 -12.38
C TYR A 146 -0.34 -21.82 -13.30
N LYS A 147 -0.67 -23.10 -13.15
CA LYS A 147 -0.13 -24.16 -13.98
C LYS A 147 -0.48 -23.95 -15.46
N GLU A 148 -1.74 -23.63 -15.76
CA GLU A 148 -2.17 -23.33 -17.14
C GLU A 148 -1.36 -22.17 -17.75
N ALA A 149 -1.19 -21.07 -17.02
CA ALA A 149 -0.39 -19.94 -17.47
C ALA A 149 1.07 -20.32 -17.73
N ALA A 150 1.68 -21.10 -16.83
CA ALA A 150 3.06 -21.55 -16.98
C ALA A 150 3.25 -22.45 -18.21
N LEU A 151 2.27 -23.31 -18.51
CA LEU A 151 2.28 -24.17 -19.70
C LEU A 151 2.13 -23.35 -20.98
N GLU A 152 1.20 -22.40 -21.03
CA GLU A 152 1.04 -21.50 -22.19
C GLU A 152 2.32 -20.70 -22.49
N ILE A 153 2.99 -20.19 -21.44
CA ILE A 153 4.29 -19.52 -21.55
C ILE A 153 5.33 -20.47 -22.15
N PHE A 154 5.39 -21.71 -21.65
CA PHE A 154 6.38 -22.68 -22.10
C PHE A 154 6.14 -23.17 -23.53
N ASP A 155 4.88 -23.38 -23.93
CA ASP A 155 4.52 -23.78 -25.30
C ASP A 155 4.89 -22.69 -26.31
N LEU A 156 4.72 -21.42 -25.95
CA LEU A 156 5.20 -20.29 -26.75
C LEU A 156 6.73 -20.30 -26.90
N ILE A 157 7.47 -20.53 -25.81
CA ILE A 157 8.94 -20.61 -25.84
C ILE A 157 9.41 -21.79 -26.68
N LYS A 158 8.79 -22.96 -26.50
CA LYS A 158 9.11 -24.17 -27.25
C LYS A 158 8.90 -23.97 -28.75
N THR A 159 7.87 -23.24 -29.15
CA THR A 159 7.56 -22.95 -30.55
C THR A 159 8.54 -21.95 -31.15
N THR A 160 8.83 -20.85 -30.45
CA THR A 160 9.62 -19.73 -31.01
C THR A 160 11.13 -19.86 -30.74
N SER A 161 11.54 -20.66 -29.75
CA SER A 161 12.94 -20.84 -29.32
C SER A 161 13.21 -22.29 -28.85
N PRO A 162 13.14 -23.29 -29.75
CA PRO A 162 13.22 -24.70 -29.38
C PRO A 162 14.57 -25.11 -28.76
N THR A 163 15.64 -24.35 -29.02
CA THR A 163 16.99 -24.61 -28.49
C THR A 163 17.17 -24.23 -27.02
N THR A 164 16.17 -23.59 -26.40
CA THR A 164 16.24 -23.13 -25.00
C THR A 164 15.19 -23.83 -24.13
N THR A 165 14.88 -25.09 -24.43
CA THR A 165 13.76 -25.82 -23.79
C THR A 165 14.17 -26.65 -22.57
N ASP A 166 15.45 -26.65 -22.19
CA ASP A 166 15.93 -27.29 -20.96
C ASP A 166 15.30 -26.69 -19.69
N VAL A 167 15.35 -27.42 -18.57
CA VAL A 167 14.76 -27.00 -17.30
C VAL A 167 15.43 -25.73 -16.74
N ALA A 168 14.75 -24.60 -16.93
CA ALA A 168 15.20 -23.27 -16.52
C ALA A 168 14.26 -22.62 -15.50
N ASP A 169 14.70 -21.51 -14.91
CA ASP A 169 13.85 -20.69 -14.03
C ASP A 169 12.77 -19.98 -14.87
N LEU A 170 11.53 -19.97 -14.37
CA LEU A 170 10.42 -19.16 -14.86
C LEU A 170 10.11 -18.08 -13.83
N LEU A 171 10.25 -16.83 -14.23
CA LEU A 171 9.97 -15.66 -13.41
C LEU A 171 8.80 -14.88 -14.02
N ILE A 172 7.70 -14.73 -13.28
CA ILE A 172 6.57 -13.90 -13.69
C ILE A 172 6.57 -12.62 -12.85
N VAL A 173 6.54 -11.46 -13.51
CA VAL A 173 6.71 -10.13 -12.92
C VAL A 173 5.65 -9.16 -13.46
N LYS A 174 5.43 -8.07 -12.74
CA LYS A 174 4.58 -6.94 -13.16
C LYS A 174 5.27 -6.01 -14.15
N ASP A 175 6.59 -5.85 -13.99
CA ASP A 175 7.42 -5.00 -14.83
C ASP A 175 8.74 -5.72 -15.18
N ILE A 176 9.20 -5.56 -16.42
CA ILE A 176 10.44 -6.17 -16.91
C ILE A 176 11.67 -5.70 -16.12
N SER A 177 11.66 -4.48 -15.55
CA SER A 177 12.74 -3.95 -14.72
C SER A 177 12.94 -4.71 -13.41
N ALA A 178 12.01 -5.59 -13.03
CA ALA A 178 12.12 -6.43 -11.85
C ALA A 178 13.17 -7.54 -12.01
N ILE A 179 13.60 -7.80 -13.25
CA ILE A 179 14.73 -8.68 -13.51
C ILE A 179 16.01 -7.89 -13.21
N THR A 180 16.68 -8.24 -12.13
CA THR A 180 17.99 -7.68 -11.80
C THR A 180 18.92 -8.83 -11.47
N ASN A 181 20.24 -8.62 -11.64
CA ASN A 181 21.25 -9.66 -11.37
C ASN A 181 21.16 -10.23 -9.95
N ASN A 182 20.64 -9.43 -9.02
CA ASN A 182 20.27 -9.91 -7.71
C ASN A 182 18.81 -10.33 -7.79
N MET A 183 18.55 -11.64 -7.82
CA MET A 183 17.20 -12.22 -7.70
C MET A 183 16.45 -11.79 -6.41
N TRP A 184 17.12 -10.99 -5.57
CA TRP A 184 16.67 -10.23 -4.40
C TRP A 184 16.24 -8.77 -4.72
N GLY A 185 15.96 -8.44 -5.99
CA GLY A 185 15.39 -7.14 -6.38
C GLY A 185 14.00 -6.88 -5.76
N ASN A 186 13.34 -5.78 -6.13
CA ASN A 186 12.06 -5.37 -5.54
C ASN A 186 10.97 -6.47 -5.65
N ASP A 187 10.64 -7.10 -4.52
CA ASP A 187 9.64 -8.18 -4.43
C ASP A 187 8.22 -7.70 -4.75
N ALA A 188 7.94 -6.39 -4.68
CA ALA A 188 6.63 -5.83 -5.03
C ALA A 188 6.28 -6.03 -6.52
N GLN A 189 7.30 -6.10 -7.38
CA GLN A 189 7.12 -6.29 -8.82
C GLN A 189 7.16 -7.77 -9.24
N LYS A 190 7.44 -8.70 -8.32
CA LYS A 190 7.48 -10.13 -8.60
C LYS A 190 6.11 -10.75 -8.30
N ILE A 191 5.69 -11.69 -9.15
CA ILE A 191 4.43 -12.44 -9.02
C ILE A 191 4.76 -13.86 -8.59
N THR A 192 5.48 -14.61 -9.44
CA THR A 192 5.94 -15.97 -9.13
C THR A 192 7.35 -16.25 -9.62
N ARG A 193 8.01 -17.21 -8.98
CA ARG A 193 9.24 -17.85 -9.44
C ARG A 193 9.07 -19.36 -9.32
N ASN A 194 9.40 -20.07 -10.39
CA ASN A 194 9.34 -21.54 -10.47
C ASN A 194 10.39 -22.05 -11.47
N ARG A 195 10.38 -23.35 -11.80
CA ARG A 195 11.16 -23.96 -12.88
C ARG A 195 10.27 -24.76 -13.81
N ILE A 196 10.51 -24.60 -15.10
CA ILE A 196 9.81 -25.32 -16.17
C ILE A 196 10.79 -25.67 -17.29
N GLY A 197 10.55 -26.78 -17.98
CA GLY A 197 11.34 -27.17 -19.14
C GLY A 197 11.20 -28.65 -19.47
N ILE A 198 11.92 -29.11 -20.48
CA ILE A 198 11.96 -30.51 -20.89
C ILE A 198 13.20 -31.15 -20.25
N ASN A 199 13.02 -32.32 -19.64
CA ASN A 199 14.10 -33.18 -19.18
C ASN A 199 13.99 -34.57 -19.84
N ARG A 200 14.86 -35.51 -19.45
CA ARG A 200 14.85 -36.89 -19.99
C ARG A 200 13.53 -37.66 -19.75
N GLN A 201 12.68 -37.22 -18.83
CA GLN A 201 11.40 -37.83 -18.44
C GLN A 201 10.20 -37.10 -19.05
N GLY A 202 10.41 -36.05 -19.85
CA GLY A 202 9.35 -35.22 -20.44
C GLY A 202 9.30 -33.82 -19.83
N LEU A 203 8.11 -33.22 -19.83
CA LEU A 203 7.92 -31.88 -19.27
C LEU A 203 8.10 -31.90 -17.74
N PHE A 204 9.09 -31.16 -17.28
CA PHE A 204 9.28 -30.80 -15.89
C PHE A 204 8.57 -29.48 -15.60
N PHE A 205 7.75 -29.48 -14.57
CA PHE A 205 7.21 -28.27 -13.97
C PHE A 205 7.18 -28.49 -12.46
N ASP A 206 7.86 -27.65 -11.69
CA ASP A 206 7.99 -27.84 -10.26
C ASP A 206 6.72 -27.40 -9.53
N VAL A 207 5.68 -28.24 -9.60
CA VAL A 207 4.39 -28.01 -8.91
C VAL A 207 4.50 -28.25 -7.41
N ARG A 208 5.57 -28.91 -6.91
CA ARG A 208 5.63 -29.34 -5.50
C ARG A 208 5.60 -28.17 -4.50
N ASP A 209 5.89 -26.94 -4.93
CA ASP A 209 5.80 -25.72 -4.11
C ASP A 209 5.04 -24.55 -4.80
N GLY A 210 4.02 -24.84 -5.62
CA GLY A 210 2.86 -23.93 -5.64
C GLY A 210 2.19 -23.84 -4.26
N ALA A 211 2.56 -24.78 -3.38
CA ALA A 211 2.12 -25.02 -2.03
C ALA A 211 3.15 -24.65 -0.95
N ASN A 212 3.88 -23.54 -1.08
CA ASN A 212 4.26 -22.81 0.15
C ASN A 212 3.04 -21.98 0.59
N TRP A 213 1.95 -22.70 0.88
CA TRP A 213 0.79 -22.18 1.61
C TRP A 213 1.32 -21.56 2.89
N GLY A 214 0.88 -20.35 3.22
CA GLY A 214 1.27 -19.68 4.45
C GLY A 214 1.21 -20.62 5.65
N GLY A 215 2.32 -20.69 6.37
CA GLY A 215 2.39 -21.36 7.66
C GLY A 215 2.77 -22.84 7.61
N SER A 216 4.07 -23.11 7.66
CA SER A 216 4.51 -24.15 8.58
C SER A 216 5.75 -23.69 9.31
N SER A 217 5.54 -23.37 10.57
CA SER A 217 6.55 -23.40 11.62
C SER A 217 7.13 -24.81 11.73
N VAL A 218 7.98 -25.22 10.79
CA VAL A 218 8.89 -26.34 11.01
C VAL A 218 10.28 -25.78 11.02
N ARG A 219 10.74 -25.44 12.23
CA ARG A 219 12.16 -25.34 12.56
C ARG A 219 12.76 -26.74 12.42
N SER A 220 13.04 -27.17 11.20
CA SER A 220 14.03 -28.22 10.97
C SER A 220 15.12 -27.65 10.07
N SER A 221 16.27 -27.43 10.69
CA SER A 221 17.49 -26.86 10.10
C SER A 221 18.08 -27.69 8.95
N ALA A 222 17.44 -28.79 8.56
CA ALA A 222 17.83 -29.66 7.45
C ALA A 222 17.07 -29.39 6.13
N CYS A 223 15.88 -28.77 6.14
CA CYS A 223 15.11 -28.44 4.92
C CYS A 223 15.43 -27.06 4.32
N VAL A 224 16.30 -26.27 4.95
CA VAL A 224 16.59 -24.88 4.54
C VAL A 224 17.53 -24.79 3.34
N ARG A 225 18.25 -25.86 2.96
CA ARG A 225 19.21 -25.81 1.83
C ARG A 225 18.58 -26.05 0.45
N ARG A 226 17.29 -26.40 0.36
CA ARG A 226 16.57 -26.58 -0.93
C ARG A 226 15.40 -25.60 -1.15
N ALA A 227 15.09 -24.74 -0.17
CA ALA A 227 13.94 -23.84 -0.16
C ALA A 227 14.13 -22.52 -0.96
N GLY A 228 15.00 -22.52 -1.98
CA GLY A 228 15.44 -21.30 -2.67
C GLY A 228 14.75 -20.97 -4.00
N VAL A 229 13.93 -21.87 -4.54
CA VAL A 229 13.61 -21.86 -5.98
C VAL A 229 12.18 -21.43 -6.28
N ASN A 230 11.21 -21.81 -5.43
CA ASN A 230 9.79 -21.55 -5.69
C ASN A 230 9.25 -20.46 -4.75
N ARG A 231 8.70 -19.38 -5.30
CA ARG A 231 8.09 -18.28 -4.53
C ARG A 231 6.84 -17.74 -5.22
N ASN A 232 5.79 -17.47 -4.45
CA ASN A 232 4.57 -16.82 -4.93
C ASN A 232 4.29 -15.58 -4.07
N TRP A 233 4.68 -14.42 -4.58
CA TRP A 233 4.52 -13.16 -3.86
C TRP A 233 3.08 -12.64 -3.90
N ALA A 234 2.28 -13.04 -4.89
CA ALA A 234 0.87 -12.68 -4.96
C ALA A 234 0.08 -13.28 -3.78
N VAL A 235 0.31 -14.56 -3.47
CA VAL A 235 -0.29 -15.23 -2.30
C VAL A 235 0.14 -14.57 -0.99
N GLN A 236 1.43 -14.25 -0.83
CA GLN A 236 1.92 -13.57 0.39
C GLN A 236 1.27 -12.21 0.60
N ARG A 237 1.09 -11.42 -0.47
CA ARG A 237 0.39 -10.13 -0.41
C ARG A 237 -1.08 -10.31 -0.01
N GLU A 238 -1.75 -11.31 -0.57
CA GLU A 238 -3.15 -11.58 -0.26
C GLU A 238 -3.33 -12.04 1.20
N GLU A 239 -2.45 -12.91 1.70
CA GLU A 239 -2.47 -13.30 3.12
C GLU A 239 -2.23 -12.13 4.06
N GLN A 240 -1.34 -11.19 3.71
CA GLN A 240 -1.12 -9.97 4.49
C GLN A 240 -2.37 -9.09 4.49
N ARG A 241 -2.98 -8.88 3.32
CA ARG A 241 -4.22 -8.11 3.18
C ARG A 241 -5.36 -8.69 4.04
N VAL A 242 -5.54 -10.01 3.99
CA VAL A 242 -6.56 -10.71 4.81
C VAL A 242 -6.24 -10.59 6.30
N ARG A 243 -4.98 -10.75 6.70
CA ARG A 243 -4.54 -10.57 8.10
C ARG A 243 -4.79 -9.16 8.61
N GLU A 244 -4.44 -8.14 7.83
CA GLU A 244 -4.68 -6.74 8.19
C GLU A 244 -6.16 -6.40 8.28
N ALA A 245 -6.97 -6.88 7.32
CA ALA A 245 -8.43 -6.70 7.36
C ALA A 245 -9.03 -7.32 8.63
N ARG A 246 -8.60 -8.54 9.00
CA ARG A 246 -9.01 -9.19 10.25
C ARG A 246 -8.56 -8.42 11.48
N ARG A 247 -7.33 -7.93 11.51
CA ARG A 247 -6.82 -7.11 12.62
C ARG A 247 -7.67 -5.84 12.80
N ARG A 248 -8.04 -5.16 11.72
CA ARG A 248 -8.94 -3.99 11.79
C ARG A 248 -10.32 -4.36 12.30
N GLN A 249 -10.88 -5.49 11.86
CA GLN A 249 -12.16 -5.97 12.38
C GLN A 249 -12.10 -6.28 13.88
N GLN A 250 -11.00 -6.91 14.34
CA GLN A 250 -10.76 -7.17 15.76
C GLN A 250 -10.62 -5.88 16.58
N GLU A 251 -9.86 -4.90 16.08
CA GLU A 251 -9.69 -3.59 16.72
C GLU A 251 -11.03 -2.87 16.85
N LEU A 252 -11.85 -2.85 15.79
CA LEU A 252 -13.21 -2.28 15.82
C LEU A 252 -14.10 -3.02 16.82
N ALA A 253 -14.13 -4.35 16.80
CA ALA A 253 -14.93 -5.14 17.75
C ALA A 253 -14.52 -4.86 19.19
N SER A 254 -13.23 -4.77 19.50
CA SER A 254 -12.73 -4.44 20.84
C SER A 254 -13.16 -3.04 21.30
N VAL A 255 -13.12 -2.05 20.41
CA VAL A 255 -13.63 -0.70 20.70
C VAL A 255 -15.12 -0.75 20.98
N HIS A 256 -15.92 -1.43 20.15
CA HIS A 256 -17.37 -1.53 20.34
C HIS A 256 -17.77 -2.36 21.57
N THR A 257 -16.99 -3.34 22.00
CA THR A 257 -17.17 -4.01 23.31
C THR A 257 -17.02 -3.02 24.46
N ARG A 258 -15.96 -2.21 24.46
CA ARG A 258 -15.75 -1.18 25.50
C ARG A 258 -16.84 -0.12 25.50
N VAL A 259 -17.35 0.25 24.32
CA VAL A 259 -18.47 1.19 24.18
C VAL A 259 -19.72 0.62 24.85
N LEU A 260 -20.03 -0.66 24.63
CA LEU A 260 -21.18 -1.32 25.27
C LEU A 260 -21.02 -1.43 26.79
N GLU A 261 -19.84 -1.79 27.28
CA GLU A 261 -19.55 -1.79 28.73
C GLU A 261 -19.74 -0.41 29.34
N ARG A 262 -19.24 0.63 28.65
CA ARG A 262 -19.38 2.00 29.11
C ARG A 262 -20.82 2.49 29.05
N TYR A 263 -21.57 2.11 28.02
CA TYR A 263 -23.00 2.38 27.91
C TYR A 263 -23.76 1.79 29.11
N GLN A 264 -23.48 0.53 29.47
CA GLN A 264 -24.13 -0.11 30.63
C GLN A 264 -23.80 0.63 31.93
N GLN A 265 -22.53 1.00 32.14
CA GLN A 265 -22.13 1.80 33.32
C GLN A 265 -22.86 3.14 33.39
N LEU A 266 -23.00 3.83 32.25
CA LEU A 266 -23.75 5.08 32.18
C LEU A 266 -25.22 4.83 32.53
N GLN A 267 -25.84 3.82 31.93
CA GLN A 267 -27.24 3.47 32.18
C GLN A 267 -27.52 3.15 33.66
N ASP A 268 -26.64 2.38 34.31
CA ASP A 268 -26.78 2.03 35.73
C ASP A 268 -26.61 3.28 36.63
N GLY A 269 -25.66 4.15 36.29
CA GLY A 269 -25.41 5.41 36.99
C GLY A 269 -26.51 6.46 36.81
N MET A 270 -27.33 6.36 35.75
CA MET A 270 -28.44 7.31 35.53
C MET A 270 -29.52 7.25 36.60
N SER A 271 -29.59 6.18 37.39
CA SER A 271 -30.56 6.03 38.48
C SER A 271 -30.44 7.16 39.54
N GLU A 272 -29.24 7.68 39.77
CA GLU A 272 -28.99 8.80 40.69
C GLU A 272 -29.54 10.14 40.16
N PHE A 273 -29.83 10.22 38.86
CA PHE A 273 -30.29 11.42 38.16
C PHE A 273 -31.76 11.38 37.79
N LYS A 274 -32.56 10.52 38.44
CA LYS A 274 -34.00 10.37 38.14
C LYS A 274 -34.74 11.72 38.09
N GLY A 275 -35.35 12.03 36.95
CA GLY A 275 -36.03 13.30 36.66
C GLY A 275 -35.14 14.45 36.14
N ARG A 276 -33.82 14.23 36.01
CA ARG A 276 -32.82 15.17 35.45
C ARG A 276 -31.84 14.45 34.52
N GLU A 277 -32.27 13.37 33.88
CA GLU A 277 -31.45 12.48 33.08
C GLU A 277 -30.81 13.23 31.90
N THR A 278 -31.60 14.00 31.16
CA THR A 278 -31.12 14.81 30.03
C THR A 278 -30.08 15.85 30.47
N GLU A 279 -30.22 16.43 31.66
CA GLU A 279 -29.24 17.40 32.18
C GLU A 279 -27.92 16.71 32.55
N ALA A 280 -27.98 15.52 33.14
CA ALA A 280 -26.79 14.75 33.48
C ALA A 280 -26.04 14.29 32.23
N LEU A 281 -26.76 13.76 31.23
CA LEU A 281 -26.17 13.40 29.93
C LEU A 281 -25.55 14.61 29.23
N ALA A 282 -26.20 15.78 29.28
CA ALA A 282 -25.67 17.02 28.72
C ALA A 282 -24.35 17.40 29.39
N GLN A 283 -24.29 17.35 30.73
CA GLN A 283 -23.06 17.62 31.47
C GLN A 283 -21.93 16.65 31.11
N MET A 284 -22.23 15.36 30.99
CA MET A 284 -21.25 14.33 30.58
C MET A 284 -20.74 14.58 29.15
N ALA A 285 -21.65 14.96 28.23
CA ALA A 285 -21.30 15.39 26.88
C ALA A 285 -20.48 16.70 26.88
N GLY A 286 -20.43 17.44 27.99
CA GLY A 286 -19.70 18.69 28.15
C GLY A 286 -20.52 19.94 27.83
N ILE A 287 -21.84 19.79 27.67
CA ILE A 287 -22.79 20.88 27.50
C ILE A 287 -23.11 21.46 28.88
N LYS A 288 -23.00 22.78 29.02
CA LYS A 288 -23.35 23.48 30.25
C LYS A 288 -24.87 23.51 30.43
N VAL A 289 -25.35 23.04 31.58
CA VAL A 289 -26.76 23.09 32.01
C VAL A 289 -26.97 23.80 33.34
N ARG A 290 -25.91 24.49 33.82
CA ARG A 290 -25.93 25.33 35.02
C ARG A 290 -25.03 26.52 34.77
N PHE A 291 -25.44 27.67 35.28
CA PHE A 291 -24.58 28.85 35.35
C PHE A 291 -23.44 28.63 36.35
N ALA A 292 -22.33 29.32 36.08
CA ALA A 292 -21.24 29.44 37.02
C ALA A 292 -21.69 30.24 38.25
N SER A 293 -20.91 30.22 39.33
CA SER A 293 -21.22 31.03 40.51
C SER A 293 -21.31 32.53 40.13
N PRO A 294 -22.13 33.35 40.82
CA PRO A 294 -22.23 34.79 40.51
C PRO A 294 -20.88 35.52 40.49
N LEU A 295 -19.95 35.10 41.36
CA LEU A 295 -18.59 35.64 41.41
C LEU A 295 -17.78 35.28 40.15
N GLU A 296 -17.84 34.02 39.70
CA GLU A 296 -17.19 33.60 38.45
C GLU A 296 -17.81 34.27 37.22
N GLN A 297 -19.12 34.50 37.25
CA GLN A 297 -19.80 35.21 36.17
C GLN A 297 -19.35 36.66 36.03
N GLN A 298 -18.87 37.29 37.11
CA GLN A 298 -18.28 38.63 37.08
C GLN A 298 -16.81 38.64 36.69
N ASN A 299 -16.16 37.47 36.59
CA ASN A 299 -14.76 37.38 36.20
C ASN A 299 -14.61 37.55 34.67
N PRO A 300 -13.95 38.63 34.18
CA PRO A 300 -13.75 38.87 32.75
C PRO A 300 -13.03 37.73 32.01
N ALA A 301 -12.22 36.94 32.72
CA ALA A 301 -11.50 35.80 32.13
C ALA A 301 -12.44 34.70 31.60
N THR A 302 -13.65 34.58 32.15
CA THR A 302 -14.63 33.57 31.72
C THR A 302 -15.25 33.88 30.36
N SER A 303 -15.14 35.13 29.90
CA SER A 303 -15.63 35.59 28.60
C SER A 303 -14.75 35.17 27.43
N ALA A 304 -13.51 34.73 27.70
CA ALA A 304 -12.56 34.30 26.67
C ALA A 304 -12.83 32.88 26.12
N ARG A 305 -13.74 32.12 26.74
CA ARG A 305 -13.99 30.72 26.38
C ARG A 305 -15.40 30.57 25.84
N VAL A 306 -15.49 30.05 24.62
CA VAL A 306 -16.75 29.59 24.02
C VAL A 306 -16.96 28.13 24.40
N VAL A 307 -18.14 27.81 24.92
CA VAL A 307 -18.51 26.45 25.34
C VAL A 307 -19.95 26.15 24.91
N PRO A 308 -20.29 24.88 24.61
CA PRO A 308 -21.67 24.52 24.37
C PRO A 308 -22.49 24.67 25.66
N MET A 309 -23.65 25.31 25.55
CA MET A 309 -24.61 25.49 26.65
C MET A 309 -26.02 25.20 26.16
N MET A 310 -26.78 24.49 26.98
CA MET A 310 -28.19 24.28 26.76
C MET A 310 -28.95 25.50 27.24
N VAL A 311 -29.76 26.10 26.37
CA VAL A 311 -30.56 27.28 26.65
C VAL A 311 -32.01 27.05 26.22
N HIS A 312 -32.94 27.59 26.99
CA HIS A 312 -34.36 27.65 26.58
C HIS A 312 -34.72 29.12 26.40
N VAL A 313 -35.04 29.49 25.16
CA VAL A 313 -35.38 30.85 24.75
C VAL A 313 -36.89 31.01 24.87
N THR A 314 -37.33 31.98 25.67
CA THR A 314 -38.75 32.25 25.95
C THR A 314 -39.30 33.45 25.19
N GLY A 315 -38.45 34.19 24.50
CA GLY A 315 -38.85 35.31 23.65
C GLY A 315 -37.77 36.37 23.51
N LYS A 316 -37.98 37.34 22.62
CA LYS A 316 -37.08 38.48 22.40
C LYS A 316 -37.54 39.70 23.21
N GLN A 317 -36.62 40.31 23.94
CA GLN A 317 -36.82 41.53 24.74
C GLN A 317 -35.77 42.58 24.36
N GLY A 318 -36.13 43.49 23.46
CA GLY A 318 -35.19 44.49 22.92
C GLY A 318 -34.04 43.83 22.18
N ASP A 319 -32.81 44.12 22.61
CA ASP A 319 -31.57 43.60 22.03
C ASP A 319 -31.16 42.21 22.56
N PHE A 320 -31.97 41.61 23.42
CA PHE A 320 -31.67 40.34 24.09
C PHE A 320 -32.77 39.30 23.86
N TYR A 321 -32.38 38.03 23.88
CA TYR A 321 -33.31 36.91 24.04
C TYR A 321 -33.41 36.57 25.53
N ALA A 322 -34.63 36.50 26.06
CA ALA A 322 -34.89 36.05 27.41
C ALA A 322 -34.70 34.52 27.46
N ILE A 323 -33.93 34.06 28.44
CA ILE A 323 -33.78 32.62 28.71
C ILE A 323 -34.24 32.32 30.13
N ASP A 324 -34.88 31.17 30.33
CA ASP A 324 -35.29 30.67 31.65
C ASP A 324 -34.52 29.41 32.09
N PHE A 325 -33.76 28.80 31.17
CA PHE A 325 -32.83 27.70 31.42
C PHE A 325 -31.44 28.03 30.85
N PRO A 326 -30.32 27.72 31.55
CA PRO A 326 -30.16 27.01 32.84
C PRO A 326 -30.75 27.69 34.08
N SER A 327 -30.93 29.01 34.00
CA SER A 327 -31.75 29.80 34.91
C SER A 327 -32.08 31.12 34.21
N LYS A 328 -32.89 31.99 34.85
CA LYS A 328 -33.27 33.28 34.27
C LYS A 328 -32.05 34.11 33.91
N GLY A 329 -31.98 34.54 32.65
CA GLY A 329 -30.86 35.30 32.11
C GLY A 329 -31.14 35.87 30.72
N ARG A 330 -30.08 36.31 30.05
CA ARG A 330 -30.11 36.90 28.72
C ARG A 330 -29.17 36.16 27.79
N LEU A 331 -29.63 35.95 26.56
CA LEU A 331 -28.81 35.48 25.45
C LEU A 331 -28.70 36.61 24.42
N VAL A 332 -27.47 36.98 24.07
CA VAL A 332 -27.16 37.93 23.00
C VAL A 332 -26.72 37.10 21.81
N ALA A 333 -27.33 37.34 20.65
CA ALA A 333 -26.96 36.68 19.41
C ALA A 333 -27.11 37.67 18.25
N ASP A 334 -26.24 37.55 17.26
CA ASP A 334 -26.35 38.29 16.00
C ASP A 334 -27.43 37.68 15.09
N GLU A 335 -27.73 36.40 15.28
CA GLU A 335 -28.74 35.64 14.53
C GLU A 335 -30.06 35.52 15.29
N GLU A 336 -31.13 35.26 14.55
CA GLU A 336 -32.47 35.16 15.14
C GLU A 336 -32.74 33.79 15.76
N TYR A 337 -33.02 33.79 17.07
CA TYR A 337 -33.53 32.63 17.79
C TYR A 337 -35.04 32.71 17.92
N SER A 338 -35.76 31.66 17.53
CA SER A 338 -37.18 31.49 17.87
C SER A 338 -37.33 30.93 19.29
N GLU A 339 -38.53 30.99 19.85
CA GLU A 339 -38.83 30.35 21.14
C GLU A 339 -38.59 28.83 21.06
N GLY A 340 -37.87 28.28 22.03
CA GLY A 340 -37.53 26.86 22.06
C GLY A 340 -36.20 26.54 22.73
N TRP A 341 -35.84 25.26 22.66
CA TRP A 341 -34.61 24.71 23.25
C TRP A 341 -33.47 24.71 22.24
N TYR A 342 -32.26 25.04 22.69
CA TYR A 342 -31.05 25.06 21.85
C TYR A 342 -29.82 24.56 22.61
N VAL A 343 -28.88 23.97 21.88
CA VAL A 343 -27.48 23.83 22.32
C VAL A 343 -26.64 24.87 21.57
N ALA A 344 -26.38 26.01 22.22
CA ALA A 344 -25.67 27.13 21.62
C ALA A 344 -24.20 27.15 22.08
N GLN A 345 -23.29 27.53 21.19
CA GLN A 345 -21.91 27.84 21.56
C GLN A 345 -21.89 29.25 22.17
N VAL A 346 -21.66 29.37 23.46
CA VAL A 346 -21.77 30.65 24.18
C VAL A 346 -20.50 31.00 24.93
N ALA A 347 -20.23 32.30 25.08
CA ALA A 347 -19.29 32.82 26.07
C ALA A 347 -20.01 33.69 27.09
N ASN A 348 -19.49 33.72 28.32
CA ASN A 348 -20.03 34.58 29.35
C ASN A 348 -19.82 36.06 28.97
N ALA A 349 -20.87 36.85 28.94
CA ALA A 349 -20.82 38.27 28.64
C ALA A 349 -21.24 39.14 29.84
N THR A 350 -21.70 38.53 30.93
CA THR A 350 -22.18 39.19 32.16
C THR A 350 -21.29 40.35 32.66
N PRO A 351 -19.94 40.28 32.65
CA PRO A 351 -19.09 41.38 33.13
C PRO A 351 -19.18 42.67 32.30
N TYR A 352 -19.69 42.60 31.07
CA TYR A 352 -19.66 43.71 30.10
C TYR A 352 -21.04 44.30 29.81
N TYR A 353 -22.10 43.74 30.39
CA TYR A 353 -23.47 44.19 30.13
C TYR A 353 -24.06 44.91 31.36
N PRO A 354 -24.95 45.89 31.14
CA PRO A 354 -25.49 46.72 32.20
C PRO A 354 -26.32 45.93 33.22
N LEU A 355 -26.23 46.37 34.47
CA LEU A 355 -27.06 45.87 35.57
C LEU A 355 -28.53 46.19 35.31
N ASP A 356 -29.41 45.28 35.73
CA ASP A 356 -30.86 45.47 35.74
C ASP A 356 -31.31 45.67 37.19
N ASP A 357 -31.91 46.81 37.49
CA ASP A 357 -32.32 47.18 38.85
C ASP A 357 -31.20 46.99 39.91
N GLY A 358 -29.97 47.37 39.54
CA GLY A 358 -28.78 47.24 40.39
C GLY A 358 -28.24 45.82 40.56
N ARG A 359 -28.78 44.83 39.84
CA ARG A 359 -28.35 43.42 39.89
C ARG A 359 -27.74 42.99 38.56
N ALA A 360 -26.69 42.18 38.64
CA ALA A 360 -26.12 41.55 37.47
C ALA A 360 -27.05 40.44 36.98
N VAL A 361 -27.51 40.56 35.73
CA VAL A 361 -28.30 39.51 35.07
C VAL A 361 -27.32 38.64 34.28
N PRO A 362 -27.29 37.31 34.51
CA PRO A 362 -26.47 36.39 33.72
C PRO A 362 -26.72 36.60 32.23
N THR A 363 -25.69 37.03 31.52
CA THR A 363 -25.77 37.35 30.09
C THR A 363 -24.71 36.55 29.35
N TYR A 364 -25.14 35.83 28.32
CA TYR A 364 -24.27 35.00 27.49
C TYR A 364 -24.36 35.47 26.05
N ARG A 365 -23.22 35.52 25.36
CA ARG A 365 -23.18 35.79 23.92
C ARG A 365 -23.08 34.47 23.17
N ALA A 366 -24.03 34.18 22.30
CA ALA A 366 -23.95 33.10 21.33
C ALA A 366 -22.98 33.46 20.22
N TYR A 367 -22.09 32.53 19.88
CA TYR A 367 -21.16 32.59 18.77
C TYR A 367 -21.52 31.48 17.80
N ASN A 368 -21.57 31.78 16.52
CA ASN A 368 -22.16 30.83 15.59
C ASN A 368 -21.19 30.10 14.66
N ALA A 369 -21.67 28.93 14.21
CA ALA A 369 -21.11 28.11 13.15
C ALA A 369 -22.18 27.71 12.10
N GLY A 370 -23.29 28.46 11.99
CA GLY A 370 -24.42 28.23 11.08
C GLY A 370 -25.76 28.73 11.68
N GLU A 371 -26.88 28.64 10.97
CA GLU A 371 -28.19 29.08 11.50
C GLU A 371 -28.59 28.34 12.80
N PRO A 372 -29.23 29.00 13.79
CA PRO A 372 -29.54 28.38 15.07
C PRO A 372 -30.66 27.36 14.90
N GLN A 373 -30.36 26.09 15.16
CA GLN A 373 -31.34 25.01 15.02
C GLN A 373 -32.00 24.69 16.36
N ALA A 374 -33.31 24.94 16.46
CA ALA A 374 -34.10 24.55 17.62
C ALA A 374 -34.13 23.02 17.76
N CYS A 375 -33.96 22.55 18.99
CA CYS A 375 -34.06 21.15 19.34
C CYS A 375 -35.51 20.67 19.16
N LYS A 376 -35.67 19.40 18.74
CA LYS A 376 -36.99 18.81 18.50
C LYS A 376 -37.70 18.37 19.78
N GLN A 377 -36.95 18.21 20.86
CA GLN A 377 -37.46 17.76 22.15
C GLN A 377 -37.06 18.72 23.27
N ASP A 378 -37.86 18.71 24.33
CA ASP A 378 -37.57 19.47 25.54
C ASP A 378 -36.17 19.13 26.08
N LYS A 379 -35.47 20.16 26.57
CA LYS A 379 -34.10 20.06 27.06
C LYS A 379 -33.12 19.47 26.04
N CYS A 380 -33.41 19.61 24.74
CA CYS A 380 -32.59 19.04 23.66
C CYS A 380 -32.31 17.55 23.82
N ALA A 381 -33.28 16.78 24.31
CA ALA A 381 -33.14 15.34 24.49
C ALA A 381 -32.84 14.58 23.17
N ASP A 382 -33.13 15.19 22.02
CA ASP A 382 -32.79 14.68 20.68
C ASP A 382 -31.30 14.83 20.32
N LEU A 383 -30.58 15.75 20.96
CA LEU A 383 -29.14 15.98 20.76
C LEU A 383 -28.30 15.45 21.93
N VAL A 384 -28.93 15.23 23.07
CA VAL A 384 -28.29 14.80 24.32
C VAL A 384 -28.64 13.33 24.58
N SER A 385 -27.89 12.44 23.92
CA SER A 385 -28.04 10.99 24.04
C SER A 385 -26.80 10.34 24.66
N PHE A 386 -26.93 9.08 25.09
CA PHE A 386 -25.75 8.27 25.45
C PHE A 386 -24.73 8.20 24.31
N GLY A 387 -25.21 8.18 23.05
CA GLY A 387 -24.36 8.25 21.86
C GLY A 387 -23.48 9.49 21.83
N ALA A 388 -24.02 10.67 22.16
CA ALA A 388 -23.25 11.91 22.23
C ALA A 388 -22.14 11.88 23.31
N VAL A 389 -22.42 11.27 24.46
CA VAL A 389 -21.43 11.08 25.54
C VAL A 389 -20.33 10.09 25.08
N LEU A 390 -20.73 8.96 24.51
CA LEU A 390 -19.82 7.92 24.04
C LEU A 390 -18.96 8.40 22.85
N ALA A 391 -19.50 9.20 21.93
CA ALA A 391 -18.76 9.78 20.82
C ALA A 391 -17.56 10.63 21.30
N LYS A 392 -17.73 11.34 22.42
CA LYS A 392 -16.65 12.13 23.04
C LYS A 392 -15.59 11.25 23.70
N GLU A 393 -15.99 10.16 24.35
CA GLU A 393 -15.06 9.21 24.99
C GLU A 393 -14.36 8.29 23.96
N PHE A 394 -15.00 8.05 22.82
CA PHE A 394 -14.56 7.15 21.76
C PHE A 394 -14.61 7.81 20.37
N PRO A 395 -13.79 8.84 20.10
CA PRO A 395 -13.89 9.67 18.88
C PRO A 395 -13.67 8.90 17.57
N ASN A 396 -12.97 7.78 17.60
CA ASN A 396 -12.66 6.96 16.43
C ASN A 396 -13.60 5.77 16.23
N ALA A 397 -14.66 5.65 17.04
CA ALA A 397 -15.57 4.52 16.99
C ALA A 397 -16.73 4.70 16.00
N GLY A 398 -16.79 5.83 15.28
CA GLY A 398 -17.89 6.14 14.35
C GLY A 398 -19.24 6.27 15.08
N ILE A 399 -19.21 6.73 16.33
CA ILE A 399 -20.39 6.93 17.18
C ILE A 399 -20.82 8.38 17.07
N ASP A 400 -22.12 8.61 16.98
CA ASP A 400 -22.73 9.93 17.01
C ASP A 400 -23.99 9.94 17.88
N PHE A 401 -24.79 11.01 17.79
CA PHE A 401 -26.02 11.17 18.56
C PHE A 401 -27.11 10.13 18.19
N SER A 402 -27.04 9.56 16.97
CA SER A 402 -27.98 8.55 16.44
C SER A 402 -27.61 7.12 16.79
N TRP A 403 -26.45 6.93 17.44
CA TRP A 403 -25.97 5.63 17.87
C TRP A 403 -26.95 4.92 18.82
N THR A 404 -27.06 3.60 18.64
CA THR A 404 -27.76 2.71 19.56
C THR A 404 -26.89 1.51 19.94
N PRO A 405 -27.16 0.80 21.06
CA PRO A 405 -26.40 -0.38 21.46
C PRO A 405 -26.36 -1.47 20.37
N GLU A 406 -27.43 -1.63 19.59
CA GLU A 406 -27.53 -2.60 18.51
C GLU A 406 -26.47 -2.37 17.42
N VAL A 407 -26.12 -1.11 17.14
CA VAL A 407 -25.06 -0.75 16.19
C VAL A 407 -23.73 -1.34 16.64
N SER A 408 -23.37 -1.16 17.91
CA SER A 408 -22.11 -1.72 18.46
C SER A 408 -22.17 -3.24 18.57
N GLN A 409 -23.32 -3.79 18.95
CA GLN A 409 -23.50 -5.24 19.05
C GLN A 409 -23.30 -5.93 17.70
N LYS A 410 -23.68 -5.28 16.60
CA LYS A 410 -23.44 -5.80 15.25
C LYS A 410 -21.94 -6.00 14.97
N TYR A 411 -21.08 -5.03 15.28
CA TYR A 411 -19.63 -5.17 15.10
C TYR A 411 -19.03 -6.33 15.90
N VAL A 412 -19.50 -6.52 17.13
CA VAL A 412 -19.07 -7.63 17.99
C VAL A 412 -19.55 -8.97 17.43
N ASN A 413 -20.80 -9.05 16.99
CA ASN A 413 -21.37 -10.27 16.40
C ASN A 413 -20.69 -10.64 15.09
N ASP A 414 -20.44 -9.66 14.21
CA ASP A 414 -19.76 -9.85 12.92
C ASP A 414 -18.35 -10.42 13.14
N TRP A 415 -17.61 -9.88 14.12
CA TRP A 415 -16.30 -10.44 14.51
C TRP A 415 -16.41 -11.87 15.07
N ASN A 416 -17.34 -12.11 16.00
CA ASN A 416 -17.50 -13.43 16.61
C ASN A 416 -17.85 -14.49 15.55
N ASN A 417 -18.79 -14.19 14.65
CA ASN A 417 -19.17 -15.07 13.54
C ASN A 417 -18.00 -15.31 12.59
N ALA A 418 -17.25 -14.26 12.23
CA ALA A 418 -16.07 -14.38 11.37
C ALA A 418 -14.94 -15.19 12.04
N SER A 419 -14.79 -15.08 13.35
CA SER A 419 -13.79 -15.84 14.12
C SER A 419 -14.16 -17.31 14.30
N ALA A 420 -15.46 -17.63 14.41
CA ALA A 420 -15.97 -18.99 14.57
C ALA A 420 -15.87 -19.83 13.29
N MET A 421 -15.94 -19.22 12.10
CA MET A 421 -15.77 -19.90 10.81
C MET A 421 -14.32 -20.36 10.51
N VAL A 422 -13.38 -20.11 11.42
CA VAL A 422 -11.93 -20.38 11.24
C VAL A 422 -11.43 -21.49 12.17
N GLN A 423 -12.26 -21.97 13.09
CA GLN A 423 -12.00 -23.19 13.88
C GLN A 423 -12.46 -24.42 13.09
#